data_AF-A0A4S2KDA5-F1
#
_entry.id   AF-A0A4S2KDA5-F1
#
_cell.length_a   1.000
_cell.length_b   1.000
_cell.length_c   1.000
_cell.angle_alpha   90.00
_cell.angle_beta   90.00
_cell.angle_gamma   90.00
#
_symmetry.space_group_name_H-M   'P 1'
#
loop_
_entity.id
_entity.type
_entity.pdbx_description
1 polymer ?
#
loop_
_entity_poly.entity_id
_entity_poly.type
_entity_poly.pdbx_seq_one_letter_code
_entity_poly.pdbx_strand_id
1 'polypeptide(L)'
;MERGSSIPWQETLREATGEFRLDGSALREYFRPLEDWLRTENLRTGEVVGWSYDGDFCKRSIETAGLQVYGSGFYNGGISISTSWIATGTMMILWIVSTLY
;
A
#
# COMPACT_ATOMS: atom_id res chain seq x y z
N MET A 1 -8.29 28.59 23.75
CA MET A 1 -9.34 28.04 22.87
C MET A 1 -10.51 29.01 22.68
N GLU A 2 -10.27 30.32 22.68
CA GLU A 2 -11.35 31.33 22.67
C GLU A 2 -11.93 31.59 21.28
N ARG A 3 -11.16 31.28 20.23
CA ARG A 3 -11.53 31.55 18.84
C ARG A 3 -12.67 30.67 18.31
N GLY A 4 -12.90 29.48 18.88
CA GLY A 4 -13.93 28.55 18.40
C GLY A 4 -13.87 28.33 16.88
N SER A 5 -15.01 28.47 16.19
CA SER A 5 -15.12 28.41 14.72
C SER A 5 -15.11 29.78 14.04
N SER A 6 -14.77 30.86 14.76
CA SER A 6 -14.84 32.24 14.23
C SER A 6 -13.75 32.56 13.20
N ILE A 7 -12.63 31.84 13.24
CA ILE A 7 -11.51 32.00 12.29
C ILE A 7 -11.16 30.64 11.67
N PRO A 8 -10.49 30.61 10.50
CA PRO A 8 -9.98 29.38 9.90
C PRO A 8 -9.07 28.63 10.89
N TRP A 9 -9.20 27.31 10.93
CA TRP A 9 -8.48 26.48 11.90
C TRP A 9 -6.95 26.62 11.81
N GLN A 10 -6.41 26.94 10.63
CA GLN A 10 -4.98 27.17 10.42
C GLN A 10 -4.47 28.38 11.20
N GLU A 11 -5.30 29.41 11.36
CA GLU A 11 -4.94 30.60 12.13
C GLU A 11 -4.85 30.26 13.63
N THR A 12 -5.86 29.57 14.14
CA THR A 12 -5.87 29.07 15.52
C THR A 12 -4.69 28.11 15.78
N LEU A 13 -4.35 27.26 14.81
CA LEU A 13 -3.19 26.36 14.90
C LEU A 13 -1.88 27.16 14.99
N ARG A 14 -1.74 28.21 14.18
CA ARG A 14 -0.58 29.09 14.18
C ARG A 14 -0.45 29.88 15.49
N GLU A 15 -1.54 30.38 16.03
CA GLU A 15 -1.55 31.04 17.35
C GLU A 15 -1.07 30.09 18.46
N ALA A 16 -1.41 28.80 18.38
CA ALA A 16 -1.07 27.82 19.42
C ALA A 16 0.31 27.18 19.26
N THR A 17 0.75 26.91 18.03
CA THR A 17 1.94 26.10 17.74
C THR A 17 3.02 26.85 16.96
N GLY A 18 2.71 28.05 16.44
CA GLY A 18 3.55 28.78 15.51
C GLY A 18 3.49 28.26 14.07
N GLU A 19 2.91 27.09 13.85
CA GLU A 19 2.85 26.42 12.54
C GLU A 19 1.51 26.66 11.83
N PHE A 20 1.57 26.82 10.51
CA PHE A 20 0.37 27.02 9.69
C PHE A 20 -0.22 25.70 9.16
N ARG A 21 0.60 24.65 9.07
CA ARG A 21 0.22 23.36 8.49
C ARG A 21 0.16 22.29 9.57
N LEU A 22 -0.78 21.37 9.41
CA LEU A 22 -0.82 20.17 10.26
C LEU A 22 0.38 19.28 9.94
N ASP A 23 1.18 18.99 10.97
CA ASP A 23 2.33 18.08 10.89
C ASP A 23 2.13 16.88 11.83
N GLY A 24 2.34 15.67 11.30
CA GLY A 24 2.26 14.42 12.04
C GLY A 24 3.56 14.03 12.74
N SER A 25 4.63 14.81 12.58
CA SER A 25 5.96 14.53 13.15
C SER A 25 5.92 14.35 14.68
N ALA A 26 5.18 15.21 15.40
CA ALA A 26 5.04 15.13 16.85
C ALA A 26 4.43 13.80 17.30
N LEU A 27 3.46 13.26 16.55
CA LEU A 27 2.85 11.96 16.83
C LEU A 27 3.83 10.82 16.55
N ARG A 28 4.59 10.91 15.45
CA ARG A 28 5.63 9.95 15.10
C ARG A 28 6.76 9.95 16.13
N GLU A 29 7.14 11.12 16.65
CA GLU A 29 8.12 11.28 17.71
C GLU A 29 7.65 10.63 19.01
N TYR A 30 6.41 10.90 19.42
CA TYR A 30 5.83 10.31 20.62
C TYR A 30 5.84 8.78 20.59
N PHE A 31 5.52 8.16 19.44
CA PHE A 31 5.48 6.71 19.28
C PHE A 31 6.78 6.07 18.79
N ARG A 32 7.84 6.86 18.55
CA ARG A 32 9.13 6.36 18.05
C ARG A 32 9.70 5.18 18.85
N PRO A 33 9.80 5.22 20.20
CA PRO A 33 10.37 4.10 20.94
C PRO A 33 9.53 2.82 20.86
N LEU A 34 8.20 2.97 20.75
CA LEU A 34 7.31 1.82 20.57
C LEU A 34 7.47 1.21 19.18
N GLU A 35 7.60 2.04 18.14
CA GLU A 35 7.84 1.58 16.78
C GLU A 35 9.15 0.78 16.67
N ASP A 36 10.23 1.26 17.29
CA ASP A 36 11.52 0.57 17.29
C ASP A 36 11.44 -0.79 18.00
N TRP A 37 10.73 -0.84 19.13
CA TRP A 37 10.50 -2.08 19.86
C TRP A 37 9.66 -3.07 19.04
N LEU A 38 8.55 -2.62 18.45
CA LEU A 38 7.67 -3.47 17.62
C LEU A 38 8.39 -4.03 16.40
N ARG A 39 9.26 -3.24 15.76
CA ARG A 39 10.08 -3.72 14.63
C ARG A 39 10.99 -4.87 15.05
N THR A 40 11.64 -4.73 16.20
CA THR A 40 12.54 -5.76 16.74
C THR A 40 11.75 -7.02 17.13
N GLU A 41 10.62 -6.84 17.80
CA GLU A 41 9.81 -7.94 18.29
C GLU A 41 9.16 -8.72 17.16
N ASN A 42 8.58 -8.05 16.15
CA ASN A 42 8.00 -8.71 14.97
C ASN A 42 9.04 -9.55 14.22
N LEU A 43 10.29 -9.09 14.13
CA LEU A 43 11.38 -9.87 13.54
C LEU A 43 11.77 -11.08 14.40
N ARG A 44 11.75 -10.93 15.73
CA ARG A 44 12.07 -12.00 16.69
C ARG A 44 11.01 -13.10 16.66
N THR A 45 9.74 -12.75 16.54
CA THR A 45 8.61 -13.69 16.54
C THR A 45 8.24 -14.18 15.13
N GLY A 46 8.76 -13.54 14.09
CA GLY A 46 8.46 -13.88 12.70
C GLY A 46 7.05 -13.46 12.27
N GLU A 47 6.52 -12.40 12.86
CA GLU A 47 5.18 -11.90 12.56
C GLU A 47 5.10 -11.26 11.17
N VAL A 48 4.05 -11.59 10.43
CA VAL A 48 3.81 -11.03 9.09
C VAL A 48 3.09 -9.69 9.24
N VAL A 49 3.75 -8.60 8.86
CA VAL A 49 3.18 -7.26 8.90
C VAL A 49 2.28 -7.04 7.69
N GLY A 50 1.04 -6.60 7.95
CA GLY A 50 0.04 -6.32 6.93
C GLY A 50 -1.13 -7.28 7.03
N TRP A 51 -1.99 -7.28 6.03
CA TRP A 51 -3.16 -8.14 5.96
C TRP A 51 -3.23 -8.79 4.57
N SER A 52 -3.55 -10.09 4.55
CA SER A 52 -3.94 -10.75 3.29
C SER A 52 -5.37 -10.37 2.97
N TYR A 53 -5.64 -10.10 1.70
CA TYR A 53 -7.01 -9.88 1.24
C TYR A 53 -7.74 -11.23 1.21
N ASP A 54 -8.71 -11.43 2.10
CA ASP A 54 -9.52 -12.65 2.21
C ASP A 54 -10.79 -12.63 1.33
N GLY A 55 -10.91 -11.67 0.40
CA GLY A 55 -11.96 -11.69 -0.62
C GLY A 55 -13.41 -11.42 -0.17
N ASP A 56 -13.74 -11.58 1.11
CA ASP A 56 -15.15 -11.80 1.50
C ASP A 56 -15.74 -10.77 2.49
N PHE A 57 -15.05 -9.68 2.81
CA PHE A 57 -15.57 -8.66 3.74
C PHE A 57 -16.82 -7.90 3.23
N CYS A 58 -17.19 -8.09 1.95
CA CYS A 58 -18.39 -7.52 1.34
C CYS A 58 -19.30 -8.57 0.67
N LYS A 59 -19.16 -9.86 0.97
CA LYS A 59 -19.97 -10.90 0.28
C LYS A 59 -21.46 -10.80 0.65
N ARG A 60 -21.75 -10.55 1.92
CA ARG A 60 -23.13 -10.49 2.46
C ARG A 60 -23.96 -9.34 1.88
N SER A 61 -23.35 -8.17 1.68
CA SER A 61 -24.02 -6.98 1.13
C SER A 61 -24.23 -7.07 -0.38
N ILE A 62 -23.31 -7.70 -1.11
CA ILE A 62 -23.47 -7.95 -2.55
C ILE A 62 -24.47 -9.10 -2.84
N GLU A 63 -24.46 -10.20 -2.08
CA GLU A 63 -25.45 -11.28 -2.23
C GLU A 63 -26.89 -10.78 -2.00
N THR A 64 -27.08 -9.88 -1.02
CA THR A 64 -28.38 -9.26 -0.74
C THR A 64 -28.83 -8.30 -1.84
N ALA A 65 -27.91 -7.71 -2.59
CA ALA A 65 -28.18 -6.80 -3.71
C ALA A 65 -28.32 -7.53 -5.07
N GLY A 66 -28.12 -8.85 -5.13
CA GLY A 66 -28.22 -9.63 -6.36
C GLY A 66 -27.17 -9.31 -7.42
N LEU A 67 -26.04 -8.70 -7.04
CA LEU A 67 -24.96 -8.33 -7.96
C LEU A 67 -23.93 -9.45 -8.04
N GLN A 68 -23.40 -9.74 -9.23
CA GLN A 68 -22.29 -10.70 -9.39
C GLN A 68 -20.96 -10.01 -9.09
N VAL A 69 -20.22 -10.46 -8.06
CA VAL A 69 -18.84 -10.00 -7.83
C VAL A 69 -17.93 -10.70 -8.83
N TYR A 70 -17.58 -10.01 -9.91
CA TYR A 70 -16.49 -10.45 -10.78
C TYR A 70 -15.21 -9.70 -10.38
N GLY A 71 -14.27 -10.42 -9.75
CA GLY A 71 -12.93 -9.93 -9.48
C GLY A 71 -12.49 -10.11 -8.04
N SER A 72 -11.79 -11.22 -7.75
CA SER A 72 -10.81 -11.25 -6.66
C SER A 72 -9.64 -10.39 -7.09
N GLY A 73 -9.61 -9.13 -6.64
CA GLY A 73 -8.57 -8.17 -6.98
C GLY A 73 -7.19 -8.68 -6.56
N PHE A 74 -6.40 -9.15 -7.53
CA PHE A 74 -4.98 -9.44 -7.34
C PHE A 74 -4.19 -8.14 -7.38
N TYR A 75 -4.05 -7.46 -6.24
CA TYR A 75 -3.06 -6.40 -6.10
C TYR A 75 -1.76 -7.00 -5.54
N ASN A 76 -0.64 -6.72 -6.22
CA ASN A 76 0.70 -7.31 -6.07
C ASN A 76 0.98 -8.68 -6.73
N GLY A 77 0.32 -8.96 -7.87
CA GLY A 77 0.91 -9.85 -8.87
C GLY A 77 1.90 -9.10 -9.76
N GLY A 78 3.08 -8.75 -9.24
CA GLY A 78 4.19 -8.39 -10.13
C GLY A 78 4.45 -9.59 -11.02
N ILE A 79 4.21 -9.48 -12.33
CA ILE A 79 4.52 -10.55 -13.29
C ILE A 79 6.02 -10.80 -13.17
N SER A 80 6.38 -11.89 -12.50
CA SER A 80 7.74 -12.40 -12.52
C SER A 80 7.93 -13.04 -13.89
N ILE A 81 8.33 -12.24 -14.88
CA ILE A 81 8.80 -12.76 -16.15
C ILE A 81 10.10 -13.49 -15.82
N SER A 82 10.01 -14.78 -15.52
CA SER A 82 11.17 -15.65 -15.59
C SER A 82 11.54 -15.73 -17.07
N THR A 83 12.51 -14.93 -17.49
CA THR A 83 13.11 -15.05 -18.82
C THR A 83 13.78 -16.40 -18.89
N SER A 84 13.06 -17.40 -19.37
CA SER A 84 13.66 -18.70 -19.69
C SER A 84 14.63 -18.50 -20.84
N TRP A 85 15.86 -18.98 -20.67
CA TRP A 85 16.91 -18.99 -21.70
C TRP A 85 16.45 -19.68 -22.99
N ILE A 86 15.45 -20.57 -22.89
CA ILE A 86 14.80 -21.23 -24.03
C ILE A 86 13.98 -20.22 -24.84
N ALA A 87 13.19 -19.37 -24.19
CA ALA A 87 12.34 -18.39 -24.86
C ALA A 87 13.16 -17.29 -25.55
N THR A 88 14.28 -16.87 -24.95
CA THR A 88 15.22 -15.95 -25.60
C THR A 88 15.94 -16.62 -26.77
N GLY A 89 16.27 -17.91 -26.64
CA GLY A 89 16.92 -18.69 -27.70
C GLY A 89 16.03 -18.88 -28.92
N THR A 90 14.75 -19.20 -28.73
CA THR A 90 13.81 -19.38 -29.85
C THR A 90 13.52 -18.07 -30.58
N MET A 91 13.41 -16.95 -29.87
CA MET A 91 13.25 -15.62 -30.49
C MET A 91 14.47 -15.22 -31.34
N MET A 92 15.69 -15.49 -30.85
CA MET A 92 16.93 -15.21 -31.61
C MET A 92 17.02 -16.05 -32.88
N ILE A 93 16.66 -17.32 -32.83
CA ILE A 93 16.68 -18.21 -34.00
C ILE A 93 15.65 -17.75 -35.03
N LEU A 94 14.42 -17.41 -34.61
CA LEU A 94 13.38 -16.91 -35.50
C LEU A 94 13.78 -15.59 -36.18
N TRP A 95 14.46 -14.70 -35.46
CA TRP A 95 14.97 -13.44 -36.01
C TRP A 95 16.08 -13.68 -37.07
N ILE A 96 16.99 -14.62 -36.81
CA ILE A 96 18.04 -14.98 -37.77
C ILE A 96 17.45 -15.61 -39.03
N VAL A 97 16.48 -16.51 -38.89
CA VAL A 97 15.82 -17.14 -40.06
C VAL A 97 15.08 -16.11 -40.90
N SER A 98 14.42 -15.13 -40.28
CA SER A 98 13.71 -14.05 -40.98
C SER A 98 14.63 -13.03 -41.65
N THR A 99 15.90 -12.96 -41.29
CA THR A 99 16.88 -12.06 -41.94
C THR A 99 17.66 -12.76 -43.05
N LEU A 100 17.56 -14.09 -43.13
CA LEU A 100 18.21 -14.94 -44.13
C LEU A 100 17.25 -15.39 -45.25
N TYR A 101 15.97 -15.01 -45.19
CA TYR A 101 14.94 -15.19 -46.22
C TYR A 101 14.35 -13.84 -46.60
#